data_AF-A0ABD2NFN1-F1
#
_entry.id   AF-A0ABD2NFN1-F1
#
_cell.length_a   1.000
_cell.length_b   1.000
_cell.length_c   1.000
_cell.angle_alpha   90.00
_cell.angle_beta   90.00
_cell.angle_gamma   90.00
#
_symmetry.space_group_name_H-M   'P 1'
#
loop_
_entity.id
_entity.type
_entity.pdbx_description
1 polymer ?
#
loop_
_entity_poly.entity_id
_entity_poly.type
_entity_poly.pdbx_seq_one_letter_code
_entity_poly.pdbx_strand_id
1 'polypeptide(L)'
;MSNLKDTILLYGQSNDLKSLRKLLNNTAENELISLMKKNIVSGSFVQLLNYILQGLSNSLSMNSKKLNLTIQTLKALDDNEVPTSQVNDIVNYINADLPKYNSECLVEFSNFCLESLQNNKCNQYSWKEIFLKL
;
A
#
# COMPACT_ATOMS: atom_id res chain seq x y z
N MET A 1 -20.64 5.44 14.08
CA MET A 1 -19.35 4.70 14.09
C MET A 1 -18.43 5.40 13.12
N SER A 2 -17.41 6.12 13.59
CA SER A 2 -16.44 6.77 12.68
C SER A 2 -15.75 5.69 11.86
N ASN A 3 -15.95 5.71 10.54
CA ASN A 3 -15.36 4.73 9.63
C ASN A 3 -13.84 4.86 9.74
N LEU A 4 -13.10 3.76 9.92
CA LEU A 4 -11.64 3.77 10.03
C LEU A 4 -10.99 4.58 8.90
N LYS A 5 -11.57 4.49 7.69
CA LYS A 5 -11.25 5.32 6.53
C LYS A 5 -11.26 6.83 6.84
N ASP A 6 -12.37 7.31 7.39
CA ASP A 6 -12.61 8.74 7.62
C ASP A 6 -11.66 9.27 8.68
N THR A 7 -11.37 8.48 9.71
CA THR A 7 -10.40 8.82 10.74
C THR A 7 -8.98 8.91 10.17
N ILE A 8 -8.57 7.97 9.30
CA ILE A 8 -7.26 8.01 8.62
C ILE A 8 -7.16 9.25 7.72
N LEU A 9 -8.20 9.53 6.92
CA LEU A 9 -8.24 10.70 6.04
C LEU A 9 -8.20 12.00 6.86
N LEU A 10 -8.93 12.08 7.97
CA LEU A 10 -8.93 13.23 8.86
C LEU A 10 -7.54 13.52 9.41
N TYR A 11 -6.86 12.52 9.99
CA TYR A 11 -5.50 12.70 10.53
C TYR A 11 -4.46 12.98 9.45
N GLY A 12 -4.61 12.38 8.27
CA GLY A 12 -3.77 12.67 7.11
C GLY A 12 -3.92 14.12 6.62
N GLN A 13 -5.16 14.61 6.52
CA GLN A 13 -5.46 15.98 6.10
C GLN A 13 -5.03 17.04 7.11
N SER A 14 -5.16 16.75 8.42
CA SER A 14 -4.70 17.65 9.49
C SER A 14 -3.20 17.58 9.75
N ASN A 15 -2.46 16.75 9.00
CA ASN A 15 -1.03 16.48 9.18
C ASN A 15 -0.67 15.97 10.59
N ASP A 16 -1.63 15.34 11.28
CA ASP A 16 -1.42 14.74 12.60
C ASP A 16 -0.83 13.33 12.47
N LEU A 17 0.44 13.29 12.06
CA LEU A 17 1.18 12.04 11.88
C LEU A 17 1.31 11.25 13.19
N LYS A 18 1.27 11.90 14.36
CA LYS A 18 1.37 11.23 15.66
C LYS A 18 0.12 10.41 15.94
N SER A 19 -1.06 11.02 15.78
CA SER A 19 -2.33 10.31 15.95
C SER A 19 -2.54 9.25 14.87
N LEU A 20 -2.14 9.54 13.63
CA LEU A 20 -2.18 8.58 12.53
C LEU A 20 -1.31 7.34 12.83
N ARG A 21 -0.08 7.52 13.30
CA ARG A 21 0.80 6.43 13.72
C ARG A 21 0.19 5.60 14.82
N LYS A 22 -0.32 6.25 15.87
CA LYS A 22 -0.93 5.56 17.01
C LYS A 22 -2.15 4.74 16.57
N LEU A 23 -2.98 5.31 15.70
CA LEU A 23 -4.12 4.62 15.11
C LEU A 23 -3.67 3.39 14.32
N LEU A 24 -2.74 3.55 13.37
CA LEU A 24 -2.29 2.47 12.50
C LEU A 24 -1.54 1.37 13.25
N ASN A 25 -0.81 1.71 14.31
CA ASN A 25 -0.13 0.73 15.16
C ASN A 25 -1.15 -0.12 15.96
N ASN A 26 -2.21 0.52 16.46
CA ASN A 26 -3.26 -0.17 17.21
C ASN A 26 -4.27 -0.91 16.34
N THR A 27 -4.37 -0.57 15.05
CA THR A 27 -5.29 -1.21 14.12
C THR A 27 -4.72 -2.55 13.68
N ALA A 28 -5.52 -3.62 13.74
CA ALA A 28 -5.10 -4.93 13.26
C ALA A 28 -4.76 -4.88 11.76
N GLU A 29 -3.72 -5.58 11.36
CA GLU A 29 -3.26 -5.58 9.96
C GLU A 29 -4.34 -6.09 8.99
N ASN A 30 -5.09 -7.13 9.40
CA ASN A 30 -6.20 -7.66 8.61
C ASN A 30 -7.32 -6.64 8.37
N GLU A 31 -7.57 -5.73 9.31
CA GLU A 31 -8.55 -4.66 9.15
C GLU A 31 -8.08 -3.64 8.11
N LEU A 32 -6.79 -3.29 8.12
CA LEU A 32 -6.20 -2.40 7.11
C LEU A 32 -6.20 -3.05 5.72
N ILE A 33 -5.88 -4.35 5.62
CA ILE A 33 -5.96 -5.10 4.36
C ILE A 33 -7.40 -5.08 3.83
N SER A 34 -8.37 -5.38 4.69
CA SER A 34 -9.80 -5.37 4.32
C SER A 34 -10.26 -3.97 3.88
N LEU A 35 -9.80 -2.93 4.58
CA LEU A 35 -10.07 -1.54 4.23
C LEU A 35 -9.52 -1.20 2.84
N MET A 36 -8.28 -1.58 2.54
CA MET A 36 -7.66 -1.30 1.24
C MET A 36 -8.40 -2.01 0.12
N LYS A 37 -8.65 -3.32 0.26
CA LYS A 37 -9.39 -4.12 -0.74
C LYS A 37 -10.77 -3.53 -1.03
N LYS A 38 -11.51 -3.15 0.01
CA LYS A 38 -12.85 -2.55 -0.14
C LYS A 38 -12.83 -1.19 -0.87
N ASN A 39 -11.73 -0.44 -0.76
CA ASN A 39 -11.65 0.91 -1.30
C ASN A 39 -10.80 1.00 -2.57
N ILE A 40 -10.28 -0.11 -3.11
CA ILE A 40 -9.27 -0.04 -4.17
C ILE A 40 -9.76 0.61 -5.47
N VAL A 41 -11.07 0.50 -5.75
CA VAL A 41 -11.73 1.14 -6.92
C VAL A 41 -12.18 2.59 -6.61
N SER A 42 -12.07 3.04 -5.35
CA SER A 42 -12.49 4.39 -4.94
C SER A 42 -11.50 5.45 -5.44
N GLY A 43 -11.99 6.56 -6.00
CA GLY A 43 -11.14 7.69 -6.40
C GLY A 43 -10.32 8.30 -5.25
N SER A 44 -10.75 8.12 -4.01
CA SER A 44 -9.99 8.54 -2.81
C SER A 44 -8.91 7.54 -2.36
N PHE A 45 -8.71 6.43 -3.07
CA PHE A 45 -7.84 5.35 -2.62
C PHE A 45 -6.37 5.76 -2.56
N VAL A 46 -5.89 6.49 -3.57
CA VAL A 46 -4.48 6.94 -3.62
C VAL A 46 -4.13 7.79 -2.39
N GLN A 47 -5.04 8.68 -1.98
CA GLN A 47 -4.87 9.49 -0.77
C GLN A 47 -4.87 8.63 0.49
N LEU A 48 -5.80 7.66 0.59
CA LEU A 48 -5.86 6.73 1.71
C LEU A 48 -4.57 5.91 1.84
N LEU A 49 -4.10 5.32 0.73
CA LEU A 49 -2.86 4.55 0.66
C LEU A 49 -1.68 5.38 1.10
N ASN A 50 -1.56 6.61 0.58
CA ASN A 50 -0.53 7.55 0.95
C ASN A 50 -0.47 7.75 2.48
N TYR A 51 -1.59 8.12 3.12
CA TYR A 51 -1.60 8.36 4.55
C TYR A 51 -1.25 7.10 5.37
N ILE A 52 -1.72 5.93 4.94
CA ILE A 52 -1.36 4.67 5.58
C ILE A 52 0.16 4.43 5.51
N LEU A 53 0.77 4.54 4.32
CA LEU A 53 2.20 4.32 4.13
C LEU A 53 3.05 5.33 4.90
N GLN A 54 2.66 6.61 4.90
CA GLN A 54 3.33 7.66 5.70
C GLN A 54 3.27 7.36 7.19
N GLY A 55 2.11 6.94 7.69
CA GLY A 55 1.94 6.62 9.10
C GLY A 55 2.71 5.37 9.55
N LEU A 56 3.13 4.50 8.65
CA LEU A 56 3.91 3.30 8.96
C LEU A 56 5.44 3.49 8.81
N SER A 57 5.92 4.60 8.26
CA SER A 57 7.32 4.77 7.82
C SER A 57 8.38 4.98 8.92
N ASN A 58 8.05 4.77 10.22
CA ASN A 58 8.90 5.25 11.32
C ASN A 58 9.36 4.19 12.35
N SER A 59 9.09 2.89 12.14
CA SER A 59 9.69 1.85 13.00
C SER A 59 9.94 0.55 12.24
N LEU A 60 11.00 -0.17 12.64
CA LEU A 60 11.34 -1.48 12.08
C LEU A 60 10.18 -2.47 12.15
N SER A 61 9.43 -2.47 13.25
CA SER A 61 8.22 -3.30 13.44
C SER A 61 7.08 -2.96 12.48
N MET A 62 7.05 -1.73 11.94
CA MET A 62 6.02 -1.29 11.01
C MET A 62 6.45 -1.49 9.55
N ASN A 63 7.73 -1.73 9.26
CA ASN A 63 8.21 -1.98 7.91
C ASN A 63 7.62 -3.26 7.31
N SER A 64 7.54 -4.34 8.09
CA SER A 64 6.93 -5.60 7.64
C SER A 64 5.43 -5.44 7.36
N LYS A 65 4.71 -4.77 8.28
CA LYS A 65 3.29 -4.42 8.10
C LYS A 65 3.08 -3.55 6.86
N LYS A 66 3.93 -2.54 6.66
CA LYS A 66 3.91 -1.66 5.49
C LYS A 66 4.15 -2.43 4.19
N LEU A 67 5.12 -3.34 4.19
CA LEU A 67 5.42 -4.21 3.06
C LEU A 67 4.24 -5.11 2.72
N ASN A 68 3.70 -5.84 3.70
CA ASN A 68 2.58 -6.72 3.44
C ASN A 68 1.35 -5.93 2.95
N LEU A 69 1.07 -4.75 3.50
CA LEU A 69 0.00 -3.89 2.98
C LEU A 69 0.26 -3.47 1.51
N THR A 70 1.51 -3.19 1.16
CA THR A 70 1.90 -2.87 -0.22
C THR A 70 1.65 -4.06 -1.15
N ILE A 71 2.11 -5.25 -0.76
CA ILE A 71 1.90 -6.49 -1.52
C ILE A 71 0.41 -6.81 -1.66
N GLN A 72 -0.38 -6.68 -0.59
CA GLN A 72 -1.82 -6.92 -0.62
C GLN A 72 -2.55 -5.89 -1.49
N THR A 73 -2.06 -4.66 -1.57
CA THR A 73 -2.57 -3.65 -2.49
C THR A 73 -2.33 -4.06 -3.93
N LEU A 74 -1.11 -4.48 -4.28
CA LEU A 74 -0.79 -4.95 -5.63
C LEU A 74 -1.62 -6.17 -6.04
N LYS A 75 -1.74 -7.16 -5.16
CA LYS A 75 -2.62 -8.33 -5.39
C LYS A 75 -4.08 -7.91 -5.63
N ALA A 76 -4.57 -6.95 -4.85
CA ALA A 76 -5.92 -6.46 -5.01
C ALA A 76 -6.13 -5.69 -6.33
N LEU A 77 -5.09 -5.09 -6.92
CA LEU A 77 -5.18 -4.50 -8.26
C LEU A 77 -5.37 -5.59 -9.33
N ASP A 78 -4.71 -6.74 -9.18
CA ASP A 78 -4.85 -7.87 -10.10
C ASP A 78 -6.25 -8.54 -9.97
N ASP A 79 -6.84 -8.53 -8.77
CA ASP A 79 -8.13 -9.14 -8.46
C ASP A 79 -9.35 -8.24 -8.79
N ASN A 80 -9.16 -6.95 -9.08
CA ASN A 80 -10.26 -5.98 -9.28
C ASN A 80 -10.11 -5.22 -10.60
N GLU A 81 -11.24 -4.88 -11.21
CA GLU A 81 -11.27 -4.01 -12.40
C GLU A 81 -11.06 -2.54 -12.01
N VAL A 82 -9.79 -2.17 -11.80
CA VAL A 82 -9.39 -0.79 -11.49
C VAL A 82 -9.00 -0.06 -12.79
N PRO A 83 -9.45 1.20 -13.02
CA PRO A 83 -9.06 1.98 -14.19
C PRO A 83 -7.54 2.13 -14.30
N THR A 84 -6.97 1.94 -15.49
CA THR A 84 -5.51 1.98 -15.72
C THR A 84 -4.84 3.26 -15.21
N SER A 85 -5.50 4.41 -15.31
CA SER A 85 -4.97 5.68 -14.77
C SER A 85 -4.78 5.62 -13.26
N GLN A 86 -5.76 5.07 -12.53
CA GLN A 86 -5.68 4.92 -11.08
C GLN A 86 -4.64 3.88 -10.68
N VAL A 87 -4.53 2.79 -11.45
CA VAL A 87 -3.50 1.77 -11.23
C VAL A 87 -2.11 2.39 -11.36
N ASN A 88 -1.89 3.21 -12.39
CA ASN A 88 -0.64 3.94 -12.59
C ASN A 88 -0.33 4.88 -11.43
N ASP A 89 -1.33 5.62 -10.93
CA ASP A 89 -1.14 6.50 -9.76
C ASP A 89 -0.73 5.72 -8.51
N ILE A 90 -1.38 4.58 -8.24
CA ILE A 90 -1.06 3.69 -7.12
C ILE A 90 0.37 3.15 -7.24
N VAL A 91 0.73 2.65 -8.43
CA VAL A 91 2.05 2.09 -8.74
C VAL A 91 3.14 3.15 -8.61
N ASN A 92 2.91 4.35 -9.12
CA ASN A 92 3.84 5.47 -8.99
C ASN A 92 4.03 5.86 -7.51
N TYR A 93 2.97 5.80 -6.72
CA TYR A 93 3.05 6.05 -5.28
C TYR A 93 3.92 5.02 -4.56
N ILE A 94 3.69 3.74 -4.84
CA ILE A 94 4.48 2.63 -4.28
C ILE A 94 5.95 2.77 -4.71
N ASN A 95 6.21 3.05 -5.98
CA ASN A 95 7.56 3.30 -6.50
C ASN A 95 8.29 4.42 -5.78
N ALA A 96 7.61 5.55 -5.51
CA ALA A 96 8.20 6.67 -4.78
C ALA A 96 8.47 6.35 -3.30
N ASP A 97 7.80 5.33 -2.75
CA ASP A 97 7.89 4.96 -1.36
C ASP A 97 8.86 3.80 -1.09
N LEU A 98 9.10 2.92 -2.08
CA LEU A 98 10.02 1.79 -2.00
C LEU A 98 11.45 2.15 -1.54
N PRO A 99 12.08 3.26 -1.98
CA PRO A 99 13.41 3.64 -1.49
C PRO A 99 13.50 3.87 0.02
N LYS A 100 12.36 4.01 0.71
CA LYS A 100 12.29 4.19 2.17
C LYS A 100 12.25 2.87 2.94
N TYR A 101 12.18 1.74 2.26
CA TYR A 101 12.14 0.42 2.86
C TYR A 101 13.57 -0.02 3.21
N ASN A 102 13.72 -0.85 4.24
CA ASN A 102 15.01 -1.43 4.56
C ASN A 102 15.36 -2.54 3.55
N SER A 103 16.63 -2.96 3.53
CA SER A 103 17.13 -3.98 2.61
C SER A 103 16.37 -5.30 2.69
N GLU A 104 16.01 -5.75 3.90
CA GLU A 104 15.23 -6.97 4.13
C GLU A 104 13.87 -6.91 3.43
N CYS A 105 13.12 -5.81 3.61
CA CYS A 105 11.83 -5.63 2.97
C CYS A 105 11.95 -5.50 1.45
N LEU A 106 13.02 -4.89 0.95
CA LEU A 106 13.27 -4.79 -0.50
C LEU A 106 13.53 -6.17 -1.11
N VAL A 107 14.31 -7.02 -0.45
CA VAL A 107 14.54 -8.41 -0.89
C VAL A 107 13.23 -9.19 -0.93
N GLU A 108 12.41 -9.08 0.12
CA GLU A 108 11.10 -9.75 0.18
C GLU A 108 10.16 -9.23 -0.91
N PHE A 109 10.13 -7.92 -1.15
CA PHE A 109 9.35 -7.31 -2.22
C PHE A 109 9.80 -7.78 -3.61
N SER A 110 11.11 -7.88 -3.85
CA SER A 110 11.68 -8.41 -5.09
C SER A 110 11.29 -9.88 -5.31
N ASN A 111 11.32 -10.71 -4.26
CA ASN A 111 10.88 -12.10 -4.34
C ASN A 111 9.39 -12.19 -4.71
N PHE A 112 8.54 -11.37 -4.10
CA PHE A 112 7.11 -11.30 -4.47
C PHE A 112 6.93 -10.92 -5.95
N CYS A 113 7.69 -9.96 -6.46
CA CYS A 113 7.64 -9.57 -7.87
C CYS A 113 8.06 -10.72 -8.80
N LEU A 114 9.17 -11.40 -8.48
CA LEU A 114 9.66 -12.56 -9.24
C LEU A 114 8.63 -13.69 -9.29
N GLU A 115 8.06 -14.08 -8.14
CA GLU A 115 7.03 -15.11 -8.06
C GLU A 115 5.79 -14.75 -8.88
N SER A 116 5.38 -13.48 -8.84
CA SER A 116 4.20 -13.02 -9.55
C SER A 116 4.39 -13.00 -11.07
N LEU A 117 5.61 -12.65 -11.53
CA LEU A 117 6.01 -12.75 -12.94
C LEU A 117 6.03 -14.20 -13.42
N GLN A 118 6.58 -15.11 -12.63
CA GLN A 118 6.64 -16.55 -12.97
C GLN A 118 5.24 -17.17 -13.07
N ASN A 119 4.30 -16.74 -12.22
CA ASN A 119 2.96 -17.31 -12.14
C ASN A 119 1.93 -16.68 -13.10
N ASN A 120 2.34 -15.74 -13.97
CA ASN A 120 1.45 -14.99 -14.88
C ASN A 120 0.24 -14.31 -14.19
N LYS A 121 0.30 -14.06 -12.88
CA LYS A 121 -0.82 -13.47 -12.10
C LYS A 121 -0.98 -11.95 -12.30
N CYS A 122 -0.44 -11.41 -13.40
CA CYS A 122 -0.27 -9.99 -13.61
C CYS A 122 -1.13 -9.52 -14.79
N ASN A 123 -2.42 -9.29 -14.54
CA ASN A 123 -3.39 -8.93 -15.58
C ASN A 123 -3.21 -7.49 -16.07
N GLN A 124 -2.61 -6.62 -15.24
CA GLN A 124 -2.36 -5.22 -15.57
C GLN A 124 -0.85 -4.94 -15.64
N TYR A 125 -0.38 -4.49 -16.80
CA TYR A 125 1.05 -4.35 -17.12
C TYR A 125 1.80 -3.32 -16.26
N SER A 126 1.10 -2.39 -15.62
CA SER A 126 1.70 -1.19 -15.01
C SER A 126 2.52 -1.46 -13.76
N TRP A 127 2.12 -2.39 -12.88
CA TRP A 127 2.91 -2.63 -11.67
C TRP A 127 4.19 -3.41 -11.94
N LYS A 128 4.32 -4.10 -13.09
CA LYS A 128 5.57 -4.79 -13.49
C LYS A 128 6.75 -3.83 -13.64
N GLU A 129 6.48 -2.56 -13.94
CA GLU A 129 7.52 -1.53 -14.02
C GLU A 129 8.20 -1.26 -12.67
N ILE A 130 7.55 -1.64 -11.55
CA ILE A 130 8.16 -1.55 -10.23
C ILE A 130 9.40 -2.46 -10.17
N PHE A 131 9.31 -3.67 -10.73
CA PHE A 131 10.43 -4.62 -10.72
C PHE A 131 11.65 -4.10 -11.46
N LEU A 132 11.47 -3.31 -12.52
CA LEU A 132 12.57 -2.72 -13.29
C LEU A 132 13.35 -1.63 -12.52
N LYS A 133 12.84 -1.20 -11.36
CA LYS A 133 13.41 -0.11 -10.55
C LYS A 133 14.01 -0.58 -9.22
N LEU A 134 13.89 -1.86 -8.89
CA LEU A 134 14.52 -2.53 -7.74
C LEU A 134 15.93 -3.00 -8.11
#